data_AF-R1AU50-F1
#
_entry.id   AF-R1AU50-F1
#
_cell.length_a   1.000
_cell.length_b   1.000
_cell.length_c   1.000
_cell.angle_alpha   90.00
_cell.angle_beta   90.00
_cell.angle_gamma   90.00
#
_symmetry.space_group_name_H-M   'P 1'
#
loop_
_entity.id
_entity.type
_entity.pdbx_description
1 polymer ?
#
loop_
_entity_poly.entity_id
_entity_poly.type
_entity_poly.pdbx_seq_one_letter_code
_entity_poly.pdbx_strand_id
1 'polypeptide(L)' 'MTILVLIARILLLIAEGLTAMEAVSLVSNQTGVSFSRLWSNLPSKYK' A
#
# COMPACT_ATOMS: atom_id res chain seq x y z
N MET A 1 -11.18 1.66 8.58
CA MET A 1 -10.45 0.54 7.97
C MET A 1 -9.21 0.24 8.79
N THR A 2 -8.88 -1.03 9.01
CA THR A 2 -7.64 -1.41 9.68
C THR A 2 -6.46 -1.31 8.71
N ILE A 3 -5.25 -1.06 9.23
CA ILE A 3 -4.03 -0.98 8.42
C ILE A 3 -3.83 -2.23 7.56
N LEU A 4 -4.20 -3.41 8.08
CA LEU A 4 -4.12 -4.69 7.38
C LEU A 4 -4.94 -4.73 6.08
N VAL A 5 -6.14 -4.15 6.07
CA VAL A 5 -6.99 -4.08 4.86
C VAL A 5 -6.33 -3.20 3.81
N LEU A 6 -5.69 -2.10 4.23
CA LEU A 6 -4.97 -1.21 3.32
C LEU A 6 -3.74 -1.90 2.72
N ILE A 7 -2.99 -2.65 3.53
CA ILE A 7 -1.85 -3.45 3.05
C ILE A 7 -2.30 -4.53 2.07
N ALA A 8 -3.38 -5.26 2.37
CA ALA A 8 -3.91 -6.26 1.43
C ALA A 8 -4.31 -5.63 0.08
N ARG A 9 -4.89 -4.43 0.10
CA ARG A 9 -5.23 -3.69 -1.12
C ARG A 9 -3.99 -3.24 -1.90
N ILE A 10 -2.94 -2.80 -1.21
CA ILE A 10 -1.65 -2.47 -1.85
C ILE A 10 -1.06 -3.72 -2.53
N LEU A 11 -1.07 -4.87 -1.85
CA LEU A 11 -0.58 -6.12 -2.43
C LEU A 11 -1.38 -6.56 -3.66
N LEU A 12 -2.69 -6.35 -3.66
CA LEU A 12 -3.54 -6.62 -4.82
C LEU A 12 -3.16 -5.74 -6.01
N LEU A 13 -2.97 -4.43 -5.80
CA LEU A 13 -2.53 -3.51 -6.85
C LEU A 13 -1.15 -3.89 -7.41
N ILE A 14 -0.23 -4.36 -6.54
CA ILE A 14 1.08 -4.86 -6.99
C ILE A 14 0.91 -6.11 -7.84
N ALA A 15 0.02 -7.02 -7.47
CA ALA A 15 -0.30 -8.21 -8.26
C ALA A 15 -0.96 -7.89 -9.61
N GLU A 16 -1.68 -6.76 -9.70
CA GLU A 16 -2.24 -6.21 -10.93
C GLU A 16 -1.18 -5.51 -11.81
N GLY A 17 0.06 -5.41 -11.34
CA GLY A 17 1.20 -4.91 -12.10
C GLY A 17 1.66 -3.50 -11.75
N LEU A 18 1.08 -2.87 -10.72
CA LEU A 18 1.60 -1.58 -10.23
C LEU A 18 2.90 -1.79 -9.45
N THR A 19 3.77 -0.79 -9.49
CA THR A 19 4.90 -0.76 -8.56
C THR A 19 4.42 -0.52 -7.13
N ALA A 20 5.21 -0.96 -6.15
CA ALA A 20 4.88 -0.75 -4.75
C ALA A 20 4.74 0.73 -4.38
N MET A 21 5.56 1.60 -4.95
CA MET A 21 5.46 3.04 -4.72
C MET A 21 4.15 3.61 -5.26
N GLU A 22 3.74 3.22 -6.46
CA GLU A 22 2.47 3.64 -7.05
C GLU A 22 1.28 3.14 -6.23
N ALA A 23 1.28 1.85 -5.89
CA ALA A 23 0.21 1.23 -5.10
C ALA A 23 0.05 1.90 -3.71
N VAL A 24 1.17 2.16 -3.02
CA VAL A 24 1.15 2.82 -1.71
C VAL A 24 0.72 4.28 -1.83
N SER A 25 1.19 5.01 -2.85
CA SER A 25 0.78 6.40 -3.11
C SER A 25 -0.73 6.49 -3.40
N LEU A 26 -1.25 5.58 -4.21
CA LEU A 26 -2.65 5.53 -4.60
C LEU A 26 -3.55 5.23 -3.39
N VAL A 27 -3.18 4.26 -2.55
CA VAL A 27 -3.92 3.95 -1.32
C VAL A 27 -3.79 5.06 -0.28
N SER A 28 -2.62 5.70 -0.17
CA SER A 28 -2.43 6.87 0.70
C SER A 28 -3.39 8.00 0.32
N ASN A 29 -3.44 8.36 -0.96
CA ASN A 29 -4.29 9.45 -1.45
C ASN A 29 -5.80 9.15 -1.31
N GLN A 30 -6.21 7.90 -1.53
CA GLN A 30 -7.63 7.53 -1.43
C GLN A 30 -8.14 7.45 0.01
N THR A 31 -7.27 7.16 0.97
CA THR A 31 -7.69 6.83 2.34
C THR A 31 -7.28 7.88 3.38
N GLY A 32 -6.43 8.83 2.99
CA GLY A 32 -5.86 9.84 3.89
C GLY A 32 -4.83 9.28 4.88
N VAL A 33 -4.45 8.00 4.77
CA VAL A 33 -3.41 7.40 5.60
C VAL A 33 -2.05 7.75 5.00
N SER A 34 -1.11 8.20 5.84
CA SER A 34 0.19 8.64 5.37
C SER A 34 0.96 7.53 4.64
N PHE A 35 1.59 7.90 3.52
CA PHE A 35 2.48 7.03 2.75
C PHE A 35 3.49 6.32 3.64
N SER A 36 4.21 7.05 4.50
CA SER A 36 5.21 6.45 5.38
C SER A 36 4.63 5.37 6.29
N ARG A 37 3.40 5.55 6.80
CA ARG A 37 2.76 4.54 7.65
C ARG A 37 2.44 3.28 6.86
N LEU A 38 1.94 3.41 5.64
CA LEU A 38 1.66 2.26 4.76
C LEU A 38 2.96 1.58 4.33
N TRP A 39 3.97 2.36 3.94
CA TRP A 39 5.28 1.88 3.52
C TRP A 39 6.02 1.12 4.62
N SER A 40 5.96 1.59 5.87
CA SER A 40 6.55 0.90 7.01
C SER A 40 5.88 -0.45 7.29
N ASN A 41 4.56 -0.55 7.09
CA ASN A 41 3.78 -1.76 7.32
C ASN A 41 3.76 -2.73 6.12
N LEU A 42 4.25 -2.30 4.95
CA LEU A 42 4.35 -3.17 3.78
C LEU A 42 5.42 -4.26 4.03
N PRO A 43 5.20 -5.53 3.65
CA PRO A 43 6.24 -6.56 3.78
C PRO A 43 7.43 -6.25 2.87
N SER A 44 8.65 -6.46 3.37
CA SER A 44 9.91 -6.10 2.68
C SER A 44 10.08 -6.75 1.30
N LYS A 45 9.43 -7.89 1.05
CA LYS A 45 9.44 -8.58 -0.25
C LYS A 45 8.79 -7.74 -1.37
N TYR A 46 7.89 -6.84 -1.00
CA TYR A 46 7.12 -6.00 -1.92
C TYR A 46 7.53 -4.54 -1.83
N LYS A 47 8.57 -4.19 -1.07
CA LYS A 47 9.16 -2.83 -1.08
C LYS A 47 10.18 -2.75 -2.20
#